data_AF-A0AAW6E772-F1
#
_entry.id   AF-A0AAW6E772-F1
#
_cell.length_a   1.000
_cell.length_b   1.000
_cell.length_c   1.000
_cell.angle_alpha   90.00
_cell.angle_beta   90.00
_cell.angle_gamma   90.00
#
_symmetry.space_group_name_H-M   'P 1'
#
loop_
_entity.id
_entity.type
_entity.pdbx_description
1 polymer ?
#
loop_
_entity_poly.entity_id
_entity_poly.type
_entity_poly.pdbx_seq_one_letter_code
_entity_poly.pdbx_strand_id
1 'polypeptide(L)'
;MQVRYKVLSEDETTGEVAVKMVTETYINETDELIHICVNGETIFATPTHPFYVDKLGWTLARSLRAGDVLVLSNGELVTVEWVQHEILESPIKVYNFEVEDFHTYFVGENGIFVHNGCGDEIPWSSKEVKSGAEDLEKGALSVTVTNRSQAEELFLGMYQGDGYVNTSGWSSKEVSNFYGSRGGTYHWDDTFDSNGVLQFHSDKNPDSKTPHLQIHPECGKVIRIFFGA
;
A
#
# COMPACT_ATOMS: atom_id res chain seq x y z
N MET A 1 -21.05 -26.80 24.76
CA MET A 1 -19.58 -26.58 24.76
C MET A 1 -19.23 -25.91 23.45
N GLN A 2 -19.07 -24.59 23.43
CA GLN A 2 -18.52 -23.90 22.27
C GLN A 2 -16.99 -24.00 22.38
N VAL A 3 -16.36 -24.72 21.46
CA VAL A 3 -14.91 -24.68 21.32
C VAL A 3 -14.59 -23.27 20.84
N ARG A 4 -13.97 -22.45 21.70
CA ARG A 4 -13.50 -21.11 21.36
C ARG A 4 -12.11 -21.26 20.78
N TYR A 5 -11.99 -21.11 19.46
CA TYR A 5 -10.70 -21.11 18.78
C TYR A 5 -9.84 -19.97 19.30
N LYS A 6 -8.53 -20.20 19.31
CA LYS A 6 -7.53 -19.21 19.69
C LYS A 6 -6.54 -19.04 18.55
N VAL A 7 -6.07 -17.83 18.37
CA VAL A 7 -5.10 -17.46 17.33
C VAL A 7 -3.96 -16.67 17.95
N LEU A 8 -2.78 -16.75 17.35
CA LEU A 8 -1.68 -15.84 17.67
C LEU A 8 -1.99 -14.48 17.04
N SER A 9 -1.78 -13.41 17.81
CA SER A 9 -2.10 -12.05 17.42
C SER A 9 -1.09 -11.09 18.05
N GLU A 10 -0.92 -9.91 17.48
CA GLU A 10 0.04 -8.91 17.94
C GLU A 10 -0.61 -7.52 18.03
N ASP A 11 -0.50 -6.87 19.18
CA ASP A 11 -0.96 -5.50 19.35
C ASP A 11 -0.11 -4.55 18.50
N GLU A 12 -0.71 -3.94 17.48
CA GLU A 12 0.01 -3.08 16.52
C GLU A 12 0.59 -1.79 17.14
N THR A 13 0.12 -1.39 18.33
CA THR A 13 0.59 -0.19 19.02
C THR A 13 1.79 -0.48 19.92
N THR A 14 1.81 -1.64 20.56
CA THR A 14 2.79 -2.00 21.60
C THR A 14 3.77 -3.10 21.16
N GLY A 15 3.46 -3.85 20.11
CA GLY A 15 4.18 -5.04 19.68
C GLY A 15 3.99 -6.25 20.60
N GLU A 16 2.98 -6.23 21.48
CA GLU A 16 2.70 -7.37 22.35
C GLU A 16 2.11 -8.54 21.55
N VAL A 17 2.85 -9.64 21.47
CA VAL A 17 2.38 -10.89 20.87
C VAL A 17 1.66 -11.74 21.93
N ALA A 18 0.40 -12.09 21.69
CA ALA A 18 -0.42 -12.89 22.58
C ALA A 18 -1.34 -13.86 21.84
N VAL A 19 -1.70 -14.96 22.51
CA VAL A 19 -2.75 -15.87 22.02
C VAL A 19 -4.11 -15.36 22.48
N LYS A 20 -4.94 -14.94 21.52
CA LYS A 20 -6.24 -14.31 21.76
C LYS A 20 -7.40 -15.22 21.33
N MET A 21 -8.57 -15.02 21.92
CA MET A 21 -9.78 -15.76 21.53
C MET A 21 -10.36 -15.20 20.23
N VAL A 22 -10.88 -16.08 19.38
CA VAL A 22 -11.77 -15.68 18.30
C VAL A 22 -13.13 -15.32 18.89
N THR A 23 -13.59 -14.10 18.67
CA THR A 23 -14.83 -13.55 19.25
C THR A 23 -16.01 -13.65 18.27
N GLU A 24 -15.76 -13.52 16.97
CA GLU A 24 -16.77 -13.60 15.92
C GLU A 24 -16.18 -14.19 14.63
N THR A 25 -17.03 -14.74 13.75
CA THR A 25 -16.64 -15.23 12.42
C THR A 25 -17.58 -14.66 11.37
N TYR A 26 -17.00 -14.20 10.27
CA TYR A 26 -17.71 -13.60 9.14
C TYR A 26 -17.56 -14.49 7.91
N ILE A 27 -18.62 -14.55 7.12
CA ILE A 27 -18.63 -15.20 5.81
C ILE A 27 -19.08 -14.15 4.82
N ASN A 28 -18.22 -13.85 3.85
CA ASN A 28 -18.50 -12.91 2.77
C ASN A 28 -18.41 -13.63 1.43
N GLU A 29 -18.82 -12.95 0.37
CA GLU A 29 -18.66 -13.43 -1.01
C GLU A 29 -17.83 -12.43 -1.82
N THR A 30 -16.99 -12.93 -2.70
CA THR A 30 -16.17 -12.12 -3.62
C THR A 30 -15.96 -12.84 -4.94
N ASP A 31 -15.84 -12.08 -6.01
CA ASP A 31 -15.46 -12.51 -7.35
C ASP A 31 -14.00 -12.13 -7.71
N GLU A 32 -13.23 -11.59 -6.76
CA GLU A 32 -11.82 -11.22 -6.95
C GLU A 32 -10.93 -11.86 -5.88
N LEU A 33 -9.78 -12.38 -6.28
CA LEU A 33 -8.77 -12.96 -5.39
C LEU A 33 -7.36 -12.48 -5.71
N ILE A 34 -6.56 -12.26 -4.67
CA ILE A 34 -5.12 -12.10 -4.75
C ILE A 34 -4.46 -13.40 -4.31
N HIS A 35 -3.59 -13.92 -5.15
CA HIS A 35 -2.70 -15.03 -4.82
C HIS A 35 -1.32 -14.48 -4.52
N ILE A 36 -0.82 -14.74 -3.33
CA ILE A 36 0.46 -14.21 -2.83
C ILE A 36 1.34 -15.39 -2.47
N CYS A 37 2.49 -15.54 -3.12
CA CYS A 37 3.43 -16.60 -2.80
C CYS A 37 4.58 -16.07 -1.95
N VAL A 38 4.81 -16.72 -0.82
CA VAL A 38 5.95 -16.47 0.07
C VAL A 38 6.54 -17.81 0.50
N ASN A 39 7.85 -17.98 0.33
CA ASN A 39 8.57 -19.17 0.77
C ASN A 39 7.93 -20.49 0.30
N GLY A 40 7.43 -20.52 -0.94
CA GLY A 40 6.71 -21.66 -1.52
C GLY A 40 5.27 -21.92 -1.03
N GLU A 41 4.73 -21.12 -0.10
CA GLU A 41 3.32 -21.15 0.30
C GLU A 41 2.52 -20.10 -0.46
N THR A 42 1.35 -20.50 -0.97
CA THR A 42 0.40 -19.56 -1.60
C THR A 42 -0.73 -19.21 -0.63
N ILE A 43 -0.87 -17.92 -0.34
CA ILE A 43 -1.98 -17.35 0.42
C ILE A 43 -3.00 -16.77 -0.55
N PHE A 44 -4.28 -16.96 -0.25
CA PHE A 44 -5.41 -16.40 -0.97
C PHE A 44 -6.07 -15.34 -0.10
N ALA A 45 -6.24 -14.13 -0.63
CA ALA A 45 -6.85 -13.03 0.09
C ALA A 45 -7.81 -12.23 -0.81
N THR A 46 -8.78 -11.56 -0.20
CA THR A 46 -9.55 -10.55 -0.93
C THR A 46 -8.62 -9.38 -1.30
N PRO A 47 -8.89 -8.64 -2.40
CA PRO A 47 -8.08 -7.49 -2.82
C PRO A 47 -7.81 -6.47 -1.72
N THR A 48 -8.76 -6.34 -0.79
CA THR A 48 -8.76 -5.34 0.29
C THR A 48 -8.15 -5.83 1.60
N HIS A 49 -7.67 -7.06 1.69
CA HIS A 49 -7.14 -7.59 2.95
C HIS A 49 -5.74 -6.99 3.25
N PRO A 50 -5.49 -6.40 4.43
CA PRO A 50 -4.20 -5.76 4.72
C PRO A 50 -3.13 -6.75 5.18
N PHE A 51 -1.94 -6.63 4.60
CA PHE A 51 -0.69 -7.29 5.00
C PHE A 51 0.30 -6.28 5.53
N TYR A 52 1.06 -6.61 6.57
CA TYR A 52 2.10 -5.72 7.08
C TYR A 52 3.39 -5.87 6.26
N VAL A 53 3.78 -4.81 5.56
CA VAL A 53 5.02 -4.75 4.76
C VAL A 53 6.08 -3.97 5.56
N ASP A 54 7.27 -4.54 5.73
CA ASP A 54 8.41 -3.89 6.38
C ASP A 54 8.65 -2.49 5.79
N LYS A 55 8.74 -1.49 6.66
CA LYS A 55 8.90 -0.04 6.37
C LYS A 55 7.74 0.65 5.64
N LEU A 56 6.82 -0.09 5.01
CA LEU A 56 5.65 0.48 4.32
C LEU A 56 4.38 0.43 5.18
N GLY A 57 4.32 -0.47 6.17
CA GLY A 57 3.16 -0.65 7.04
C GLY A 57 2.05 -1.46 6.35
N TRP A 58 0.81 -1.23 6.80
CA TRP A 58 -0.37 -1.93 6.29
C TRP A 58 -0.61 -1.65 4.80
N THR A 59 -0.49 -2.69 3.99
CA THR A 59 -0.62 -2.64 2.53
C THR A 59 -1.72 -3.61 2.09
N LEU A 60 -2.65 -3.17 1.25
CA LEU A 60 -3.72 -4.04 0.73
C LEU A 60 -3.12 -5.18 -0.11
N ALA A 61 -3.76 -6.35 -0.08
CA ALA A 61 -3.33 -7.52 -0.85
C ALA A 61 -3.16 -7.19 -2.35
N ARG A 62 -4.09 -6.45 -2.96
CA ARG A 62 -4.03 -6.02 -4.37
C ARG A 62 -2.83 -5.12 -4.70
N SER A 63 -2.30 -4.49 -3.67
CA SER A 63 -1.21 -3.54 -3.76
C SER A 63 0.15 -4.25 -3.64
N LEU A 64 0.22 -5.45 -3.07
CA LEU A 64 1.46 -6.22 -2.96
C LEU A 64 2.11 -6.52 -4.33
N ARG A 65 3.44 -6.59 -4.33
CA ARG A 65 4.28 -6.91 -5.48
C ARG A 65 5.35 -7.93 -5.11
N ALA A 66 5.84 -8.64 -6.13
CA ALA A 66 7.05 -9.43 -5.98
C ALA A 66 8.21 -8.53 -5.51
N GLY A 67 8.93 -8.97 -4.47
CA GLY A 67 10.00 -8.20 -3.84
C GLY A 67 9.58 -7.43 -2.58
N ASP A 68 8.27 -7.22 -2.33
CA ASP A 68 7.80 -6.68 -1.05
C ASP A 68 8.21 -7.61 0.10
N VAL A 69 8.46 -7.04 1.28
CA VAL A 69 8.99 -7.77 2.43
C VAL A 69 7.95 -7.78 3.54
N LEU A 70 7.40 -8.94 3.88
CA LEU A 70 6.38 -9.11 4.91
C LEU A 70 7.01 -9.52 6.25
N VAL A 71 6.29 -9.25 7.34
CA VAL A 71 6.69 -9.63 8.70
C VAL A 71 6.02 -10.94 9.11
N LEU A 72 6.80 -11.86 9.68
CA LEU A 72 6.34 -13.13 10.22
C LEU A 72 6.12 -13.07 11.74
N SER A 73 5.36 -14.03 12.27
CA SER A 73 5.02 -14.15 13.70
C SER A 73 6.20 -14.30 14.67
N ASN A 74 7.37 -14.65 14.16
CA ASN A 74 8.62 -14.72 14.93
C ASN A 74 9.45 -13.43 14.82
N GLY A 75 8.95 -12.40 14.13
CA GLY A 75 9.63 -11.13 13.84
C GLY A 75 10.61 -11.20 12.67
N GLU A 76 10.76 -12.35 12.00
CA GLU A 76 11.57 -12.45 10.79
C GLU A 76 10.86 -11.85 9.58
N LEU A 77 11.66 -11.57 8.54
CA LEU A 77 11.20 -10.96 7.30
C LEU A 77 11.16 -11.99 6.17
N VAL A 78 10.11 -11.96 5.35
CA VAL A 78 9.95 -12.84 4.18
C VAL A 78 9.67 -12.02 2.92
N THR A 79 10.28 -12.40 1.80
CA THR A 79 10.05 -11.73 0.52
C THR A 79 8.90 -12.37 -0.24
N VAL A 80 8.00 -11.55 -0.79
CA VAL A 80 6.96 -11.96 -1.74
C VAL A 80 7.62 -12.40 -3.04
N GLU A 81 7.42 -13.66 -3.42
CA GLU A 81 7.99 -14.25 -4.63
C GLU A 81 7.23 -13.84 -5.89
N TRP A 82 5.90 -13.89 -5.82
CA TRP A 82 5.01 -13.46 -6.89
C TRP A 82 3.62 -13.11 -6.34
N VAL A 83 2.91 -12.29 -7.11
CA VAL A 83 1.51 -11.90 -6.85
C VAL A 83 0.71 -12.08 -8.14
N GLN A 84 -0.47 -12.70 -8.04
CA GLN A 84 -1.40 -12.85 -9.16
C GLN A 84 -2.79 -12.36 -8.76
N HIS A 85 -3.43 -11.61 -9.67
CA HIS A 85 -4.81 -11.17 -9.53
C HIS A 85 -5.72 -12.12 -10.34
N GLU A 86 -6.77 -12.65 -9.73
CA GLU A 86 -7.76 -13.50 -10.37
C GLU A 86 -9.15 -12.86 -10.26
N ILE A 87 -9.85 -12.78 -11.41
CA ILE A 87 -11.27 -12.44 -11.48
C ILE A 87 -12.02 -13.73 -11.79
N LEU A 88 -12.98 -14.09 -10.93
CA LEU A 88 -13.74 -15.34 -10.97
C LEU A 88 -15.02 -15.17 -11.79
N GLU A 89 -15.44 -16.22 -12.51
CA GLU A 89 -16.70 -16.21 -13.27
C GLU A 89 -17.95 -16.18 -12.36
N SER A 90 -17.80 -16.61 -11.11
CA SER A 90 -18.86 -16.60 -10.12
C SER A 90 -18.29 -16.33 -8.72
N PRO A 91 -18.99 -15.57 -7.86
CA PRO A 91 -18.52 -15.31 -6.51
C PRO A 91 -18.30 -16.60 -5.70
N ILE A 92 -17.24 -16.60 -4.91
CA ILE A 92 -16.94 -17.66 -3.93
C ILE A 92 -17.12 -17.13 -2.52
N LYS A 93 -17.25 -18.06 -1.56
CA LYS A 93 -17.24 -17.72 -0.14
C LYS A 93 -15.83 -17.52 0.36
N VAL A 94 -15.63 -16.42 1.08
CA VAL A 94 -14.41 -16.11 1.83
C VAL A 94 -14.75 -15.94 3.30
N TYR A 95 -13.76 -16.19 4.16
CA TYR A 95 -13.94 -16.27 5.60
C TYR A 95 -13.03 -15.27 6.29
N ASN A 96 -13.55 -14.56 7.29
CA ASN A 96 -12.79 -13.70 8.19
C ASN A 96 -13.25 -13.93 9.63
N PHE A 97 -12.51 -13.45 10.63
CA PHE A 97 -12.90 -13.58 12.03
C PHE A 97 -12.35 -12.45 12.89
N GLU A 98 -13.08 -12.10 13.95
CA GLU A 98 -12.64 -11.10 14.93
C GLU A 98 -11.85 -11.75 16.06
N VAL A 99 -10.82 -11.04 16.52
CA VAL A 99 -9.93 -11.46 17.60
C VAL A 99 -10.18 -10.59 18.83
N GLU A 100 -10.09 -11.17 20.03
CA GLU A 100 -10.26 -10.46 21.29
C GLU A 100 -9.11 -9.47 21.52
N ASP A 101 -9.46 -8.22 21.88
CA ASP A 101 -8.58 -7.08 22.21
C ASP A 101 -7.70 -6.55 21.06
N PHE A 102 -7.29 -7.39 20.10
CA PHE A 102 -6.40 -7.04 19.00
C PHE A 102 -7.14 -7.15 17.66
N HIS A 103 -6.74 -6.35 16.68
CA HIS A 103 -7.32 -6.37 15.33
C HIS A 103 -6.39 -6.99 14.28
N THR A 104 -5.45 -7.82 14.71
CA THR A 104 -4.45 -8.44 13.84
C THR A 104 -4.39 -9.95 14.10
N TYR A 105 -3.81 -10.70 13.18
CA TYR A 105 -3.49 -12.11 13.39
C TYR A 105 -2.41 -12.57 12.40
N PHE A 106 -1.98 -13.82 12.54
CA PHE A 106 -1.01 -14.43 11.64
C PHE A 106 -1.67 -15.51 10.76
N VAL A 107 -1.39 -15.49 9.46
CA VAL A 107 -1.96 -16.43 8.47
C VAL A 107 -0.93 -17.31 7.80
N GLY A 108 -1.39 -18.48 7.35
CA GLY A 108 -0.55 -19.46 6.66
C GLY A 108 0.41 -20.22 7.58
N GLU A 109 1.10 -21.18 6.99
CA GLU A 109 2.15 -21.98 7.63
C GLU A 109 3.36 -21.11 8.00
N ASN A 110 3.65 -20.08 7.20
CA ASN A 110 4.72 -19.12 7.51
C ASN A 110 4.34 -18.13 8.63
N GLY A 111 3.04 -17.98 8.96
CA GLY A 111 2.57 -17.08 10.01
C GLY A 111 2.80 -15.60 9.66
N ILE A 112 2.21 -15.13 8.57
CA ILE A 112 2.35 -13.78 8.02
C ILE A 112 1.43 -12.80 8.76
N PHE A 113 1.95 -11.62 9.10
CA PHE A 113 1.21 -10.61 9.85
C PHE A 113 0.16 -9.87 9.01
N VAL A 114 -1.11 -9.99 9.39
CA VAL A 114 -2.26 -9.40 8.70
C VAL A 114 -3.19 -8.67 9.67
N HIS A 115 -3.97 -7.74 9.14
CA HIS A 115 -4.99 -7.01 9.89
C HIS A 115 -6.38 -7.59 9.60
N ASN A 116 -7.25 -7.59 10.60
CA ASN A 116 -8.64 -8.00 10.50
C ASN A 116 -9.55 -6.94 9.82
N GLY A 117 -8.94 -5.90 9.24
CA GLY A 117 -9.67 -4.82 8.59
C GLY A 117 -10.17 -5.29 7.23
N CYS A 118 -11.45 -5.05 6.94
CA CYS A 118 -12.01 -5.28 5.61
C CYS A 118 -12.22 -3.91 4.94
N GLY A 119 -11.33 -3.53 4.02
CA GLY A 119 -11.58 -2.51 2.99
C GLY A 119 -11.65 -1.03 3.36
N ASP A 120 -12.15 -0.62 4.53
CA ASP A 120 -12.50 0.81 4.75
C ASP A 120 -11.77 1.50 5.92
N GLU A 121 -10.98 0.76 6.70
CA GLU A 121 -10.23 1.32 7.85
C GLU A 121 -8.84 0.69 7.98
N ILE A 122 -7.98 0.79 6.95
CA ILE A 122 -6.55 0.90 7.27
C ILE A 122 -6.38 2.33 7.78
N PRO A 123 -6.11 2.55 9.07
CA PRO A 123 -5.85 3.90 9.55
C PRO A 123 -4.60 4.42 8.85
N TRP A 124 -4.76 5.49 8.08
CA TRP A 124 -3.62 6.28 7.61
C TRP A 124 -2.71 6.61 8.79
N SER A 125 -1.40 6.53 8.60
CA SER A 125 -0.40 6.69 9.66
C SER A 125 -0.50 8.03 10.40
N SER A 126 -1.13 9.02 9.77
CA SER A 126 -1.39 10.33 10.37
C SER A 126 -2.65 11.01 9.83
N LYS A 127 -3.09 12.06 10.52
CA LYS A 127 -4.22 12.89 10.09
C LYS A 127 -3.94 13.62 8.78
N GLU A 128 -2.69 13.99 8.54
CA GLU A 128 -2.24 14.66 7.32
C GLU A 128 -2.35 13.72 6.12
N VAL A 129 -1.95 12.46 6.28
CA VAL A 129 -2.12 11.42 5.26
C VAL A 129 -3.61 11.18 5.03
N LYS A 130 -4.40 10.99 6.08
CA LYS A 130 -5.86 10.82 5.94
C LYS A 130 -6.52 11.97 5.18
N SER A 131 -6.25 13.21 5.57
CA SER A 131 -6.80 14.39 4.91
C SER A 131 -6.34 14.49 3.45
N GLY A 132 -5.07 14.18 3.18
CA GLY A 132 -4.54 14.16 1.82
C GLY A 132 -5.24 13.14 0.93
N ALA A 133 -5.52 11.95 1.45
CA ALA A 133 -6.25 10.93 0.72
C ALA A 133 -7.70 11.37 0.40
N GLU A 134 -8.42 11.87 1.40
CA GLU A 134 -9.78 12.37 1.23
C GLU A 134 -9.86 13.53 0.21
N ASP A 135 -8.86 14.40 0.16
CA ASP A 135 -8.79 15.51 -0.80
C ASP A 135 -8.53 15.00 -2.22
N LEU A 136 -7.63 14.03 -2.38
CA LEU A 136 -7.35 13.39 -3.67
C LEU A 136 -8.58 12.63 -4.20
N GLU A 137 -9.32 11.92 -3.34
CA GLU A 137 -10.59 11.26 -3.70
C GLU A 137 -11.65 12.26 -4.18
N LYS A 138 -11.69 13.47 -3.59
CA LYS A 138 -12.56 14.57 -4.02
C LYS A 138 -12.07 15.27 -5.29
N GLY A 139 -10.97 14.81 -5.88
CA GLY A 139 -10.43 15.30 -7.14
C GLY A 139 -9.43 16.45 -7.00
N ALA A 140 -8.83 16.64 -5.82
CA ALA A 140 -7.68 17.54 -5.69
C ALA A 140 -6.53 17.05 -6.59
N LEU A 141 -5.84 18.00 -7.23
CA LEU A 141 -4.68 17.70 -8.07
C LEU A 141 -3.36 17.87 -7.32
N SER A 142 -3.43 18.38 -6.09
CA SER A 142 -2.27 18.58 -5.24
C SER A 142 -2.65 18.49 -3.77
N VAL A 143 -1.85 17.77 -3.00
CA VAL A 143 -1.92 17.73 -1.53
C VAL A 143 -0.54 17.89 -0.92
N THR A 144 -0.45 18.15 0.38
CA THR A 144 0.81 18.30 1.10
C THR A 144 0.80 17.43 2.35
N VAL A 145 1.88 16.68 2.56
CA VAL A 145 2.12 15.86 3.74
C VAL A 145 3.46 16.23 4.37
N THR A 146 3.77 15.69 5.54
CA THR A 146 4.92 16.14 6.33
C THR A 146 6.24 15.71 5.70
N ASN A 147 6.33 14.47 5.23
CA ASN A 147 7.59 13.88 4.79
C ASN A 147 7.39 12.91 3.61
N ARG A 148 8.52 12.49 3.01
CA ARG A 148 8.53 11.60 1.85
C ARG A 148 7.82 10.27 2.11
N SER A 149 7.99 9.69 3.29
CA SER A 149 7.35 8.42 3.66
C SER A 149 5.83 8.54 3.69
N GLN A 150 5.28 9.67 4.16
CA GLN A 150 3.85 9.94 4.10
C GLN A 150 3.34 10.15 2.67
N ALA A 151 4.15 10.75 1.79
CA ALA A 151 3.79 10.91 0.39
C ALA A 151 3.80 9.55 -0.33
N GLU A 152 4.74 8.69 0.05
CA GLU A 152 4.84 7.31 -0.43
C GLU A 152 3.66 6.48 0.06
N GLU A 153 3.29 6.58 1.33
CA GLU A 153 2.08 5.94 1.88
C GLU A 153 0.81 6.36 1.14
N LEU A 154 0.61 7.66 0.89
CA LEU A 154 -0.52 8.13 0.09
C LEU A 154 -0.51 7.51 -1.30
N PHE A 155 0.64 7.53 -1.96
CA PHE A 155 0.77 6.94 -3.29
C PHE A 155 0.44 5.46 -3.30
N LEU A 156 0.97 4.74 -2.31
CA LEU A 156 0.80 3.31 -2.16
C LEU A 156 -0.67 2.96 -1.85
N GLY A 157 -1.28 3.64 -0.88
CA GLY A 157 -2.68 3.39 -0.50
C GLY A 157 -3.68 3.72 -1.61
N MET A 158 -3.42 4.74 -2.43
CA MET A 158 -4.38 5.24 -3.41
C MET A 158 -4.17 4.75 -4.84
N TYR A 159 -2.92 4.55 -5.26
CA TYR A 159 -2.57 4.31 -6.67
C TYR A 159 -1.79 3.00 -6.89
N GLN A 160 -1.37 2.31 -5.82
CA GLN A 160 -0.74 1.00 -5.96
C GLN A 160 -1.79 -0.02 -6.41
N GLY A 161 -1.58 -0.58 -7.60
CA GLY A 161 -2.58 -1.42 -8.26
C GLY A 161 -2.73 -1.04 -9.72
N ASP A 162 -2.64 0.26 -10.01
CA ASP A 162 -3.00 0.84 -11.32
C ASP A 162 -1.90 0.68 -12.38
N GLY A 163 -0.84 -0.08 -12.08
CA GLY A 163 0.24 -0.36 -13.02
C GLY A 163 1.22 0.80 -13.26
N TYR A 164 1.22 1.83 -12.41
CA TYR A 164 2.12 2.97 -12.56
C TYR A 164 3.61 2.55 -12.55
N VAL A 165 4.37 3.06 -13.52
CA VAL A 165 5.80 2.79 -13.68
C VAL A 165 6.64 3.92 -13.08
N ASN A 166 7.63 3.58 -12.25
CA ASN A 166 8.57 4.54 -11.68
C ASN A 166 9.56 5.02 -12.75
N THR A 167 9.62 6.32 -12.98
CA THR A 167 10.53 6.97 -13.94
C THR A 167 11.42 8.02 -13.28
N SER A 168 11.64 7.90 -11.96
CA SER A 168 12.51 8.80 -11.21
C SER A 168 13.92 8.84 -11.80
N GLY A 169 14.47 10.04 -11.97
CA GLY A 169 15.77 10.27 -12.58
C GLY A 169 15.76 10.31 -14.12
N TRP A 170 14.62 10.09 -14.77
CA TRP A 170 14.50 10.21 -16.23
C TRP A 170 13.98 11.59 -16.61
N SER A 171 14.53 12.17 -17.67
CA SER A 171 13.96 13.37 -18.28
C SER A 171 12.63 13.06 -18.97
N SER A 172 11.78 14.09 -19.10
CA SER A 172 10.49 13.96 -19.81
C SER A 172 10.64 13.42 -21.24
N LYS A 173 11.77 13.71 -21.89
CA LYS A 173 12.08 13.24 -23.25
C LYS A 173 12.45 11.77 -23.28
N GLU A 174 13.20 11.27 -22.30
CA GLU A 174 13.57 9.86 -22.20
C GLU A 174 12.33 9.00 -21.96
N VAL A 175 11.45 9.41 -21.03
CA VAL A 175 10.18 8.72 -20.78
C VAL A 175 9.33 8.65 -22.05
N SER A 176 9.13 9.80 -22.72
CA SER A 176 8.32 9.84 -23.95
C SER A 176 8.93 9.03 -25.09
N ASN A 177 10.26 8.98 -25.22
CA ASN A 177 10.91 8.20 -26.26
C ASN A 177 10.81 6.69 -26.01
N PHE A 178 10.85 6.26 -24.74
CA PHE A 178 10.84 4.85 -24.39
C PHE A 178 9.41 4.28 -24.30
N TYR A 179 8.50 4.98 -23.62
CA TYR A 179 7.13 4.53 -23.37
C TYR A 179 6.11 5.10 -24.37
N GLY A 180 6.49 6.07 -25.20
CA GLY A 180 5.58 6.75 -26.14
C GLY A 180 4.65 7.78 -25.50
N SER A 181 4.42 7.69 -24.18
CA SER A 181 3.61 8.59 -23.37
C SER A 181 4.21 8.72 -21.97
N ARG A 182 3.76 9.73 -21.22
CA ARG A 182 4.00 9.82 -19.76
C ARG A 182 2.83 9.25 -18.95
N GLY A 183 1.68 8.99 -19.57
CA GLY A 183 0.56 8.31 -18.92
C GLY A 183 1.00 6.96 -18.34
N GLY A 184 0.47 6.63 -17.16
CA GLY A 184 0.85 5.40 -16.45
C GLY A 184 2.23 5.47 -15.79
N THR A 185 2.80 6.66 -15.56
CA THR A 185 4.09 6.81 -14.88
C THR A 185 4.01 7.67 -13.62
N TYR A 186 5.01 7.53 -12.75
CA TYR A 186 5.24 8.45 -11.64
C TYR A 186 6.73 8.70 -11.47
N HIS A 187 7.10 9.81 -10.83
CA HIS A 187 8.48 10.07 -10.45
C HIS A 187 8.58 10.92 -9.18
N TRP A 188 9.66 10.69 -8.43
CA TRP A 188 10.05 11.50 -7.29
C TRP A 188 10.87 12.69 -7.77
N ASP A 189 10.44 13.89 -7.38
CA ASP A 189 11.15 15.15 -7.58
C ASP A 189 11.64 15.64 -6.21
N ASP A 190 12.70 15.01 -5.69
CA ASP A 190 13.24 15.26 -4.34
C ASP A 190 14.76 15.51 -4.32
N THR A 191 15.39 15.55 -5.50
CA THR A 191 16.82 15.83 -5.65
C THR A 191 17.03 17.24 -6.20
N PHE A 192 17.85 18.05 -5.50
CA PHE A 192 18.17 19.42 -5.89
C PHE A 192 19.46 19.51 -6.70
N ASP A 193 19.54 20.50 -7.59
CA ASP A 193 20.76 20.92 -8.27
C ASP A 193 21.61 21.84 -7.39
N SER A 194 22.76 22.29 -7.90
CA SER A 194 23.66 23.20 -7.18
C SER A 194 23.06 24.58 -6.87
N ASN A 195 21.95 24.95 -7.51
CA ASN A 195 21.26 26.21 -7.33
C ASN A 195 20.07 26.10 -6.35
N GLY A 196 19.84 24.90 -5.78
CA GLY A 196 18.70 24.65 -4.90
C GLY A 196 17.36 24.55 -5.64
N VAL A 197 17.41 24.19 -6.92
CA VAL A 197 16.24 23.93 -7.78
C VAL A 197 16.15 22.43 -7.99
N LEU A 198 14.95 21.85 -7.94
CA LEU A 198 14.76 20.42 -8.22
C LEU A 198 15.32 20.06 -9.60
N GLN A 199 15.97 18.91 -9.69
CA GLN A 199 16.51 18.42 -10.96
C GLN A 199 15.40 18.33 -12.01
N PHE A 200 15.75 18.62 -13.26
CA PHE A 200 14.82 18.70 -14.40
C PHE A 200 13.69 19.74 -14.27
N HIS A 201 13.74 20.62 -13.27
CA HIS A 201 12.86 21.78 -13.11
C HIS A 201 13.54 23.07 -13.52
N SER A 202 12.75 24.07 -13.93
CA SER A 202 13.23 25.44 -14.11
C SER A 202 12.92 26.27 -12.87
N ASP A 203 13.75 27.27 -12.58
CA ASP A 203 13.59 28.25 -11.51
C ASP A 203 12.27 29.06 -11.59
N LYS A 204 11.64 29.08 -12.77
CA LYS A 204 10.34 29.70 -13.01
C LYS A 204 9.16 28.81 -12.63
N ASN A 205 9.38 27.51 -12.42
CA ASN A 205 8.32 26.60 -11.98
C ASN A 205 8.05 26.84 -10.48
N PRO A 206 6.82 27.19 -10.07
CA PRO A 206 6.48 27.42 -8.66
C PRO A 206 6.78 26.20 -7.76
N ASP A 207 6.75 24.99 -8.33
CA ASP A 207 6.96 23.74 -7.61
C ASP A 207 8.46 23.37 -7.50
N SER A 208 9.34 24.13 -8.14
CA SER A 208 10.76 23.80 -8.31
C SER A 208 11.61 23.81 -7.04
N LYS A 209 11.04 24.22 -5.90
CA LYS A 209 11.73 24.30 -4.61
C LYS A 209 11.13 23.39 -3.54
N THR A 210 10.01 22.72 -3.84
CA THR A 210 9.29 21.91 -2.87
C THR A 210 9.32 20.46 -3.32
N PRO A 211 9.96 19.55 -2.57
CA PRO A 211 9.98 18.13 -2.90
C PRO A 211 8.58 17.58 -3.09
N HIS A 212 8.39 16.76 -4.12
CA HIS A 212 7.09 16.17 -4.40
C HIS A 212 7.18 14.85 -5.18
N LEU A 213 6.10 14.07 -5.09
CA LEU A 213 5.81 12.98 -6.01
C LEU A 213 4.89 13.51 -7.12
N GLN A 214 5.23 13.22 -8.37
CA GLN A 214 4.39 13.57 -9.51
C GLN A 214 3.86 12.29 -10.20
N ILE A 215 2.54 12.15 -10.24
CA ILE A 215 1.84 11.02 -10.82
C ILE A 215 1.19 11.47 -12.13
N HIS A 216 1.39 10.69 -13.20
CA HIS A 216 0.86 10.95 -14.54
C HIS A 216 -0.19 9.88 -14.88
N PRO A 217 -1.48 10.11 -14.55
CA PRO A 217 -2.55 9.20 -14.94
C PRO A 217 -2.58 8.96 -16.45
N GLU A 218 -3.01 7.77 -16.87
CA GLU A 218 -3.26 7.45 -18.30
C GLU A 218 -4.26 8.41 -18.93
N CYS A 219 -5.24 8.87 -18.14
CA CYS A 219 -6.17 9.92 -18.51
C CYS A 219 -6.37 10.90 -17.35
N GLY A 220 -6.49 12.19 -17.66
CA GLY A 220 -6.71 13.24 -16.67
C GLY A 220 -5.52 14.17 -16.48
N LYS A 221 -5.48 14.83 -15.33
CA LYS A 221 -4.45 15.82 -14.99
C LYS A 221 -3.43 15.21 -14.05
N VAL A 222 -2.20 15.70 -14.15
CA VAL A 222 -1.09 15.33 -13.26
C VAL A 222 -1.44 15.64 -11.80
N ILE A 223 -1.15 14.69 -10.92
CA ILE A 223 -1.37 14.78 -9.47
C ILE A 223 -0.01 15.01 -8.79
N ARG A 224 0.04 15.89 -7.79
CA ARG A 224 1.25 16.21 -7.02
C ARG A 224 1.04 15.97 -5.53
N ILE A 225 1.97 15.25 -4.91
CA ILE A 225 1.99 15.06 -3.45
C ILE A 225 3.26 15.72 -2.92
N PHE A 226 3.12 16.92 -2.36
CA PHE A 226 4.24 17.69 -1.81
C PHE A 226 4.62 17.21 -0.41
N PHE A 227 5.89 17.33 -0.05
CA PHE A 227 6.37 16.99 1.29
C PHE A 227 7.57 17.83 1.73
N GLY A 228 7.85 17.83 3.05
CA GLY A 228 8.95 18.60 3.64
C GLY A 228 8.61 20.08 3.89
N ALA A 229 7.33 20.38 4.07
CA ALA A 229 6.84 21.71 4.46
C ALA A 229 7.06 22.01 5.95
#